data_AF-A0A9W2YZU9-F1
#
_entry.id   AF-A0A9W2YZU9-F1
#
_cell.length_a   1.000
_cell.length_b   1.000
_cell.length_c   1.000
_cell.angle_alpha   90.00
_cell.angle_beta   90.00
_cell.angle_gamma   90.00
#
_symmetry.space_group_name_H-M   'P 1'
#
loop_
_entity.id
_entity.type
_entity.pdbx_description
1 polymer ?
#
loop_
_entity_poly.entity_id
_entity_poly.type
_entity_poly.pdbx_seq_one_letter_code
_entity_poly.pdbx_strand_id
1 'polypeptide(L)'
;MEFRMSYNVVRGIVLIGFIGGVVMFFFHFRSPVVTLIANSDTVADSLVTLKYVTNLEGATLRTDIGTGPLSVVREKGRVRNLAEVDLDKMSSQELLLTIHSYVDSNQIICQRKFRMGNIGDGGWEICDDPDVRPREPCIIYSFGISNDFSFDDDAAKMYGCHVYSFDPSMTKEKDQFDRSSNVHFYKIGIDGKTYVNSQQWKLFAHRDIRKMLGHANSTIAVIKMDVESSEWGAIPEMFESGELANTRQLLMEFHIVSSSRDYLLPRLKAIQAIEKSGLRIFYTHKNHACGTTVAGFPLMRTMCYEVHYLRR
;
A
#
# COMPACT_ATOMS: atom_id res chain seq x y z
N MET A 1 -33.65 -3.43 15.72
CA MET A 1 -34.14 -4.61 14.99
C MET A 1 -33.18 -4.87 13.85
N GLU A 2 -32.32 -5.90 13.95
CA GLU A 2 -31.48 -6.33 12.82
C GLU A 2 -32.39 -6.99 11.78
N PHE A 3 -32.51 -6.39 10.60
CA PHE A 3 -33.07 -7.09 9.44
C PHE A 3 -31.93 -7.76 8.68
N ARG A 4 -31.75 -9.07 8.89
CA ARG A 4 -31.05 -9.93 7.93
C ARG A 4 -32.01 -10.23 6.78
N MET A 5 -31.84 -9.57 5.64
CA MET A 5 -32.44 -10.07 4.40
C MET A 5 -31.47 -11.05 3.73
N SER A 6 -31.84 -12.33 3.79
CA SER A 6 -31.32 -13.36 2.91
C SER A 6 -31.85 -13.11 1.50
N TYR A 7 -31.01 -12.73 0.55
CA TYR A 7 -31.44 -12.66 -0.86
C TYR A 7 -31.10 -13.97 -1.56
N ASN A 8 -32.14 -14.68 -1.99
CA ASN A 8 -32.03 -15.72 -2.99
C ASN A 8 -31.55 -15.10 -4.30
N VAL A 9 -30.65 -15.79 -4.99
CA VAL A 9 -30.16 -15.47 -6.34
C VAL A 9 -31.36 -15.20 -7.26
N VAL A 10 -31.57 -13.95 -7.67
CA VAL A 10 -32.59 -13.62 -8.68
C VAL A 10 -32.04 -14.03 -10.05
N ARG A 11 -32.49 -15.17 -10.56
CA ARG A 11 -32.39 -15.48 -12.00
C ARG A 11 -33.42 -14.61 -12.73
N GLY A 12 -33.00 -13.46 -13.22
CA GLY A 12 -33.83 -12.65 -14.11
C GLY A 12 -33.83 -13.23 -15.53
N ILE A 13 -35.01 -13.56 -16.06
CA ILE A 13 -35.22 -13.89 -17.48
C ILE A 13 -35.71 -12.62 -18.16
N VAL A 14 -35.02 -12.16 -19.22
CA VAL A 14 -35.53 -11.12 -20.12
C VAL A 14 -36.13 -11.82 -21.34
N LEU A 15 -37.43 -11.68 -21.53
CA LEU A 15 -38.13 -12.08 -22.76
C LEU A 15 -38.33 -10.84 -23.63
N ILE A 16 -37.59 -10.74 -24.73
CA ILE A 16 -37.87 -9.75 -25.77
C ILE A 16 -38.68 -10.46 -26.84
N GLY A 17 -39.97 -10.15 -26.92
CA GLY A 17 -40.84 -10.61 -28.01
C GLY A 17 -40.78 -9.64 -29.18
N PHE A 18 -40.25 -10.09 -30.31
CA PHE A 18 -40.65 -9.55 -31.61
C PHE A 18 -41.59 -10.57 -32.26
N ILE A 19 -42.56 -10.08 -33.03
CA ILE A 19 -43.46 -10.91 -33.83
C ILE A 19 -42.58 -11.75 -34.76
N GLY A 20 -42.31 -13.01 -34.39
CA GLY A 20 -41.45 -13.93 -35.14
C GLY A 20 -40.41 -14.76 -34.36
N GLY A 21 -40.26 -14.65 -33.04
CA GLY A 21 -39.44 -15.58 -32.25
C GLY A 21 -38.78 -14.96 -31.01
N VAL A 22 -38.51 -15.80 -30.00
CA VAL A 22 -37.90 -15.40 -28.71
C VAL A 22 -36.46 -15.90 -28.64
N VAL A 23 -35.52 -15.00 -28.34
CA VAL A 23 -34.12 -15.33 -28.03
C VAL A 23 -33.86 -15.01 -26.55
N MET A 24 -33.35 -15.97 -25.78
CA MET A 24 -32.94 -15.76 -24.38
C MET A 24 -31.43 -15.53 -24.28
N PHE A 25 -31.02 -14.50 -23.53
CA PHE A 25 -29.64 -14.30 -23.09
C PHE A 25 -29.55 -14.37 -21.56
N PHE A 26 -28.51 -15.00 -21.04
CA PHE A 26 -28.21 -15.07 -19.61
C PHE A 26 -27.00 -14.17 -19.28
N PHE A 27 -27.17 -13.22 -18.37
CA PHE A 27 -26.08 -12.40 -17.82
C PHE A 27 -25.87 -12.70 -16.33
N HIS A 28 -24.62 -12.63 -15.87
CA HIS A 28 -24.23 -12.74 -14.46
C HIS A 28 -23.62 -11.41 -13.99
N PHE A 29 -24.16 -10.82 -12.93
CA PHE A 29 -23.57 -9.63 -12.29
C PHE A 29 -23.33 -9.87 -10.78
N ARG A 30 -22.15 -9.48 -10.27
CA ARG A 30 -21.83 -9.43 -8.84
C ARG A 30 -22.35 -8.12 -8.24
N SER A 31 -23.10 -8.21 -7.15
CA SER A 31 -23.89 -7.11 -6.56
C SER A 31 -23.05 -6.13 -5.73
N PRO A 32 -23.26 -4.80 -5.81
CA PRO A 32 -22.79 -3.86 -4.80
C PRO A 32 -23.79 -3.81 -3.62
N VAL A 33 -23.27 -3.76 -2.40
CA VAL A 33 -24.08 -3.56 -1.18
C VAL A 33 -24.27 -2.06 -0.96
N VAL A 34 -25.53 -1.61 -0.84
CA VAL A 34 -25.90 -0.24 -0.47
C VAL A 34 -26.57 -0.29 0.91
N THR A 35 -26.01 0.41 1.90
CA THR A 35 -26.59 0.51 3.24
C THR A 35 -27.29 1.86 3.39
N LEU A 36 -28.59 1.84 3.68
CA LEU A 36 -29.38 3.03 4.01
C LEU A 36 -29.55 3.12 5.53
N ILE A 37 -29.24 4.28 6.11
CA ILE A 37 -29.55 4.61 7.51
C ILE A 37 -30.73 5.58 7.46
N ALA A 38 -31.91 5.12 7.90
CA ALA A 38 -33.07 5.97 8.12
C ALA A 38 -33.16 6.28 9.61
N ASN A 39 -33.36 7.55 9.96
CA ASN A 39 -33.62 7.99 11.33
C ASN A 39 -35.00 8.66 11.32
N SER A 40 -36.03 8.01 11.86
CA SER A 40 -37.32 8.67 12.07
C SER A 40 -38.14 7.98 13.16
N ASP A 41 -38.48 8.72 14.21
CA ASP A 41 -39.35 8.29 15.33
C ASP A 41 -40.85 8.30 14.99
N THR A 42 -41.24 8.30 13.71
CA THR A 42 -42.66 8.24 13.32
C THR A 42 -42.85 7.30 12.13
N VAL A 43 -43.63 6.24 12.37
CA VAL A 43 -44.00 5.24 11.38
C VAL A 43 -45.10 5.84 10.50
N ALA A 44 -44.71 6.34 9.34
CA ALA A 44 -45.61 6.50 8.20
C ALA A 44 -45.01 5.71 7.04
N ASP A 45 -45.81 4.83 6.43
CA ASP A 45 -45.47 4.00 5.27
C ASP A 45 -44.90 4.88 4.15
N SER A 46 -43.59 5.06 4.17
CA SER A 46 -42.86 5.89 3.21
C SER A 46 -42.28 4.96 2.17
N LEU A 47 -42.91 4.92 0.99
CA LEU A 47 -42.40 4.15 -0.13
C LEU A 47 -41.11 4.81 -0.66
N VAL A 48 -39.94 4.34 -0.21
CA VAL A 48 -38.66 4.79 -0.76
C VAL A 48 -38.48 4.22 -2.16
N THR A 49 -38.78 5.01 -3.18
CA THR A 49 -38.58 4.63 -4.57
C THR A 49 -37.10 4.84 -4.94
N LEU A 50 -36.30 3.78 -4.90
CA LEU A 50 -34.95 3.77 -5.45
C LEU A 50 -35.03 3.79 -6.99
N LYS A 51 -34.80 4.96 -7.59
CA LYS A 51 -34.55 5.05 -9.04
C LYS A 51 -33.15 4.50 -9.32
N TYR A 52 -33.08 3.24 -9.75
CA TYR A 52 -31.86 2.70 -10.36
C TYR A 52 -31.66 3.38 -11.71
N VAL A 53 -30.62 4.22 -11.81
CA VAL A 53 -30.15 4.75 -13.09
C VAL A 53 -29.32 3.65 -13.74
N THR A 54 -29.90 2.90 -14.68
CA THR A 54 -29.22 1.78 -15.37
C THR A 54 -28.37 2.23 -16.56
N ASN A 55 -28.42 3.52 -16.94
CA ASN A 55 -27.61 4.09 -18.02
C ASN A 55 -26.74 5.23 -17.47
N LEU A 56 -25.53 4.87 -17.05
CA LEU A 56 -24.39 5.79 -16.95
C LEU A 56 -23.53 5.71 -18.23
N GLU A 57 -24.15 5.44 -19.39
CA GLU A 57 -23.47 5.67 -20.67
C GLU A 57 -23.53 7.17 -20.97
N GLY A 58 -22.42 7.87 -20.74
CA GLY A 58 -22.23 9.25 -21.16
C GLY A 58 -22.30 10.32 -20.05
N ALA A 59 -22.71 9.98 -18.84
CA ALA A 59 -22.50 10.87 -17.69
C ALA A 59 -21.06 10.70 -17.21
N THR A 60 -20.14 11.45 -17.84
CA THR A 60 -18.91 11.83 -17.15
C THR A 60 -19.36 12.46 -15.84
N LEU A 61 -19.11 11.78 -14.72
CA LEU A 61 -19.26 12.38 -13.41
C LEU A 61 -18.31 13.59 -13.44
N ARG A 62 -18.82 14.78 -13.77
CA ARG A 62 -18.01 16.00 -13.83
C ARG A 62 -17.39 16.11 -12.45
N THR A 63 -16.12 15.80 -12.36
CA THR A 63 -15.38 15.88 -11.12
C THR A 63 -15.39 17.34 -10.73
N ASP A 64 -15.99 17.64 -9.59
CA ASP A 64 -15.93 18.97 -9.02
C ASP A 64 -14.47 19.27 -8.66
N ILE A 65 -13.79 20.00 -9.55
CA ILE A 65 -12.45 20.55 -9.30
C ILE A 65 -12.57 21.66 -8.24
N GLY A 66 -13.74 22.30 -8.13
CA GLY A 66 -13.96 23.49 -7.35
C GLY A 66 -13.10 24.66 -7.82
N THR A 67 -13.24 25.79 -7.12
CA THR A 67 -12.41 26.98 -7.30
C THR A 67 -11.42 27.11 -6.14
N GLY A 68 -10.39 27.95 -6.31
CA GLY A 68 -9.45 28.29 -5.25
C GLY A 68 -8.17 27.45 -5.23
N PRO A 69 -7.35 27.53 -4.15
CA PRO A 69 -5.97 27.04 -4.14
C PRO A 69 -5.79 25.53 -4.33
N LEU A 70 -6.85 24.74 -4.18
CA LEU A 70 -6.83 23.28 -4.36
C LEU A 70 -7.16 22.82 -5.78
N SER A 71 -7.61 23.71 -6.68
CA SER A 71 -8.03 23.34 -8.03
C SER A 71 -6.91 22.63 -8.80
N VAL A 72 -5.68 23.12 -8.68
CA VAL A 72 -4.49 22.56 -9.35
C VAL A 72 -4.23 21.13 -8.92
N VAL A 73 -4.27 20.82 -7.62
CA VAL A 73 -4.06 19.45 -7.11
C VAL A 73 -5.21 18.54 -7.55
N ARG A 74 -6.45 19.04 -7.51
CA ARG A 74 -7.64 18.26 -7.89
C ARG A 74 -7.70 17.94 -9.38
N GLU A 75 -7.13 18.82 -10.21
CA GLU A 75 -7.02 18.63 -11.64
C GLU A 75 -5.82 17.72 -12.01
N LYS A 76 -4.62 18.05 -11.52
CA LYS A 76 -3.35 17.46 -11.99
C LYS A 76 -2.75 16.39 -11.09
N GLY A 77 -3.18 16.28 -9.83
CA GLY A 77 -2.75 15.24 -8.89
C GLY A 77 -3.73 14.07 -8.78
N ARG A 78 -4.80 14.06 -9.58
CA ARG A 78 -5.88 13.08 -9.45
C ARG A 78 -5.54 11.77 -10.16
N VAL A 79 -4.87 10.88 -9.44
CA VAL A 79 -4.69 9.49 -9.85
C VAL A 79 -5.49 8.58 -8.92
N ARG A 80 -6.41 7.79 -9.47
CA ARG A 80 -7.22 6.81 -8.70
C ARG A 80 -6.58 5.43 -8.65
N ASN A 81 -5.90 5.04 -9.73
CA ASN A 81 -5.27 3.74 -9.89
C ASN A 81 -3.95 3.96 -10.62
N LEU A 82 -2.85 4.07 -9.88
CA LEU A 82 -1.54 4.35 -10.46
C LEU A 82 -1.11 3.21 -11.38
N ALA A 83 -1.53 1.97 -11.14
CA ALA A 83 -1.22 0.80 -11.97
C ALA A 83 -1.63 0.94 -13.45
N GLU A 84 -2.66 1.75 -13.76
CA GLU A 84 -3.19 1.96 -15.12
C GLU A 84 -2.69 3.24 -15.80
N VAL A 85 -1.92 4.07 -15.09
CA VAL A 85 -1.46 5.37 -15.61
C VAL A 85 -0.19 5.22 -16.44
N ASP A 86 -0.16 5.87 -17.59
CA ASP A 86 1.05 6.06 -18.40
C ASP A 86 1.86 7.25 -17.84
N LEU A 87 2.76 6.94 -16.90
CA LEU A 87 3.60 7.94 -16.22
C LEU A 87 4.55 8.68 -17.18
N ASP A 88 4.91 8.07 -18.31
CA ASP A 88 5.81 8.67 -19.28
C ASP A 88 5.15 9.85 -20.02
N LYS A 89 3.81 9.93 -20.06
CA LYS A 89 3.07 11.04 -20.67
C LYS A 89 2.81 12.23 -19.74
N MET A 90 3.01 12.07 -18.43
CA MET A 90 2.75 13.13 -17.46
C MET A 90 3.84 14.20 -17.50
N SER A 91 3.51 15.46 -17.21
CA SER A 91 4.47 16.55 -17.00
C SER A 91 5.17 16.44 -15.65
N SER A 92 6.28 17.17 -15.46
CA SER A 92 6.98 17.23 -14.17
C SER A 92 6.06 17.70 -13.02
N GLN A 93 5.15 18.63 -13.31
CA GLN A 93 4.18 19.12 -12.33
C GLN A 93 3.16 18.03 -11.97
N GLU A 94 2.62 17.31 -12.96
CA GLU A 94 1.69 16.20 -12.71
C GLU A 94 2.35 15.08 -11.91
N LEU A 95 3.61 14.73 -12.21
CA LEU A 95 4.36 13.75 -11.42
C LEU A 95 4.54 14.23 -9.96
N LEU A 96 4.93 15.49 -9.76
CA LEU A 96 5.12 16.05 -8.41
C LEU A 96 3.82 16.06 -7.61
N LEU A 97 2.73 16.49 -8.22
CA LEU A 97 1.42 16.52 -7.58
C LEU A 97 0.91 15.11 -7.30
N THR A 98 1.15 14.18 -8.22
CA THR A 98 0.76 12.77 -8.06
C THR A 98 1.51 12.12 -6.92
N ILE A 99 2.85 12.21 -6.86
CA ILE A 99 3.61 11.51 -5.82
C ILE A 99 3.20 11.95 -4.41
N HIS A 100 2.90 13.24 -4.20
CA HIS A 100 2.51 13.76 -2.89
C HIS A 100 1.03 13.59 -2.53
N SER A 101 0.14 13.43 -3.51
CA SER A 101 -1.30 13.21 -3.27
C SER A 101 -1.64 11.72 -3.18
N TYR A 102 -0.95 10.92 -3.97
CA TYR A 102 -1.25 9.51 -4.13
C TYR A 102 -0.81 8.68 -2.93
N VAL A 103 0.42 8.88 -2.45
CA VAL A 103 0.95 8.18 -1.27
C VAL A 103 0.21 8.55 0.02
N ASP A 104 -0.52 9.67 0.03
CA ASP A 104 -1.31 10.14 1.18
C ASP A 104 -2.75 9.60 1.20
N SER A 105 -3.14 8.85 0.16
CA SER A 105 -4.50 8.38 -0.03
C SER A 105 -4.62 6.89 0.29
N ASN A 106 -5.34 6.55 1.36
CA ASN A 106 -5.66 5.15 1.68
C ASN A 106 -6.55 4.55 0.58
N GLN A 107 -6.19 3.35 0.14
CA GLN A 107 -6.83 2.62 -0.95
C GLN A 107 -7.63 1.42 -0.44
N ILE A 108 -7.24 0.88 0.72
CA ILE A 108 -7.89 -0.23 1.37
C ILE A 108 -7.99 0.02 2.88
N ILE A 109 -9.03 -0.52 3.50
CA ILE A 109 -9.25 -0.39 4.93
C ILE A 109 -8.54 -1.54 5.65
N CYS A 110 -7.77 -1.20 6.68
CA CYS A 110 -7.38 -2.12 7.75
C CYS A 110 -8.25 -1.80 8.97
N GLN A 111 -9.05 -2.75 9.46
CA GLN A 111 -9.98 -2.52 10.57
C GLN A 111 -9.24 -2.33 11.88
N ARG A 112 -8.15 -3.07 12.09
CA ARG A 112 -7.31 -2.95 13.28
C ARG A 112 -5.83 -2.97 12.90
N LYS A 113 -5.14 -1.87 13.20
CA LYS A 113 -3.69 -1.76 13.11
C LYS A 113 -3.08 -1.63 14.50
N PHE A 114 -1.90 -2.21 14.68
CA PHE A 114 -1.12 -2.06 15.91
C PHE A 114 0.23 -1.45 15.57
N ARG A 115 0.62 -0.44 16.36
CA ARG A 115 1.95 0.16 16.29
C ARG A 115 2.92 -0.71 17.09
N MET A 116 3.95 -1.21 16.43
CA MET A 116 5.05 -1.97 17.04
C MET A 116 6.26 -1.05 17.22
N GLY A 117 6.96 -1.20 18.34
CA GLY A 117 8.10 -0.35 18.70
C GLY A 117 7.69 0.99 19.32
N ASN A 118 8.52 2.00 19.10
CA ASN A 118 8.34 3.32 19.73
C ASN A 118 7.02 4.02 19.33
N ILE A 119 6.45 4.81 20.24
CA ILE A 119 5.25 5.64 19.93
C ILE A 119 5.61 6.76 18.94
N GLY A 120 6.80 7.35 19.08
CA GLY A 120 7.35 8.32 18.14
C GLY A 120 8.16 7.65 17.04
N ASP A 121 9.25 8.29 16.64
CA ASP A 121 10.17 7.76 15.62
C ASP A 121 10.63 6.33 15.92
N GLY A 122 10.78 5.51 14.87
CA GLY A 122 11.19 4.09 14.95
C GLY A 122 10.04 3.07 15.07
N GLY A 123 8.79 3.48 15.35
CA GLY A 123 7.63 2.58 15.39
C GLY A 123 6.81 2.51 14.09
N TRP A 124 6.16 1.37 13.85
CA TRP A 124 5.48 1.09 12.57
C TRP A 124 4.16 0.33 12.75
N GLU A 125 3.20 0.56 11.86
CA GLU A 125 1.85 -0.02 11.94
C GLU A 125 1.71 -1.33 11.16
N ILE A 126 1.46 -2.44 11.85
CA ILE A 126 1.08 -3.71 11.20
C ILE A 126 -0.44 -3.82 11.17
N CYS A 127 -1.00 -4.19 10.01
CA CYS A 127 -2.41 -4.55 9.91
C CYS A 127 -2.66 -5.92 10.56
N ASP A 128 -3.62 -5.97 11.48
CA ASP A 128 -3.96 -7.15 12.29
C ASP A 128 -5.34 -7.74 11.94
N ASP A 129 -5.86 -7.41 10.77
CA ASP A 129 -7.09 -8.01 10.27
C ASP A 129 -6.93 -9.53 10.08
N PRO A 130 -7.94 -10.36 10.40
CA PRO A 130 -7.80 -11.82 10.44
C PRO A 130 -7.32 -12.51 9.17
N ASP A 131 -7.49 -11.91 8.00
CA ASP A 131 -7.09 -12.44 6.69
C ASP A 131 -5.64 -12.12 6.31
N VAL A 132 -5.04 -11.09 6.92
CA VAL A 132 -3.68 -10.61 6.59
C VAL A 132 -2.72 -10.58 7.78
N ARG A 133 -3.21 -10.82 9.01
CA ARG A 133 -2.36 -10.83 10.20
C ARG A 133 -1.25 -11.87 10.10
N PRO A 134 -0.03 -11.56 10.58
CA PRO A 134 1.00 -12.57 10.75
C PRO A 134 0.52 -13.69 11.69
N ARG A 135 0.86 -14.95 11.35
CA ARG A 135 0.55 -16.16 12.13
C ARG A 135 1.70 -17.14 12.03
N GLU A 136 2.03 -17.81 13.14
CA GLU A 136 3.06 -18.84 13.14
C GLU A 136 2.73 -20.03 12.20
N PRO A 137 3.73 -20.56 11.47
CA PRO A 137 5.07 -20.01 11.30
C PRO A 137 5.07 -18.79 10.37
N CYS A 138 5.72 -17.70 10.77
CA CYS A 138 5.82 -16.47 9.98
C CYS A 138 7.22 -15.85 9.99
N ILE A 139 7.53 -15.14 8.91
CA ILE A 139 8.79 -14.44 8.69
C ILE A 139 8.49 -12.95 8.53
N ILE A 140 9.23 -12.12 9.25
CA ILE A 140 9.22 -10.67 9.11
C ILE A 140 10.63 -10.20 8.78
N TYR A 141 10.76 -9.32 7.80
CA TYR A 141 12.01 -8.63 7.49
C TYR A 141 11.93 -7.17 7.93
N SER A 142 13.01 -6.67 8.52
CA SER A 142 13.11 -5.31 9.05
C SER A 142 14.44 -4.71 8.61
N PHE A 143 14.40 -3.84 7.59
CA PHE A 143 15.59 -3.21 7.02
C PHE A 143 15.80 -1.79 7.55
N GLY A 144 17.07 -1.48 7.83
CA GLY A 144 17.58 -0.21 8.38
C GLY A 144 17.06 0.09 9.77
N ILE A 145 17.42 -0.78 10.72
CA ILE A 145 16.94 -0.67 12.10
C ILE A 145 17.64 0.41 12.92
N SER A 146 18.81 0.91 12.51
CA SER A 146 19.53 2.00 13.19
C SER A 146 19.80 1.75 14.69
N ASN A 147 20.06 0.50 15.08
CA ASN A 147 20.17 0.02 16.47
C ASN A 147 18.86 0.04 17.29
N ASP A 148 17.73 0.39 16.69
CA ASP A 148 16.41 0.31 17.30
C ASP A 148 15.72 -1.01 16.94
N PHE A 149 15.76 -1.95 17.88
CA PHE A 149 15.09 -3.25 17.78
C PHE A 149 13.66 -3.23 18.34
N SER A 150 13.11 -2.06 18.72
CA SER A 150 11.82 -2.01 19.42
C SER A 150 10.68 -2.57 18.55
N PHE A 151 10.65 -2.25 17.26
CA PHE A 151 9.72 -2.83 16.29
C PHE A 151 9.88 -4.36 16.22
N ASP A 152 11.13 -4.81 16.09
CA ASP A 152 11.48 -6.22 15.90
C ASP A 152 11.08 -7.08 17.11
N ASP A 153 11.40 -6.59 18.31
CA ASP A 153 11.09 -7.25 19.57
C ASP A 153 9.57 -7.32 19.79
N ASP A 154 8.83 -6.23 19.54
CA ASP A 154 7.37 -6.22 19.68
C ASP A 154 6.69 -7.11 18.65
N ALA A 155 7.12 -7.08 17.38
CA ALA A 155 6.56 -7.92 16.33
C ALA A 155 6.78 -9.42 16.61
N ALA A 156 7.99 -9.79 17.04
CA ALA A 156 8.31 -11.17 17.45
C ALA A 156 7.46 -11.60 18.64
N LYS A 157 7.33 -10.74 19.66
CA LYS A 157 6.57 -11.03 20.88
C LYS A 157 5.06 -11.15 20.63
N MET A 158 4.50 -10.28 19.81
CA MET A 158 3.04 -10.20 19.60
C MET A 158 2.53 -11.26 18.61
N TYR A 159 3.34 -11.63 17.60
CA TYR A 159 2.93 -12.57 16.56
C TYR A 159 3.66 -13.91 16.57
N GLY A 160 4.73 -14.04 17.37
CA GLY A 160 5.55 -15.26 17.41
C GLY A 160 6.40 -15.49 16.16
N CYS A 161 6.49 -14.51 15.26
CA CYS A 161 7.25 -14.63 14.02
C CYS A 161 8.77 -14.62 14.28
N HIS A 162 9.51 -15.25 13.37
CA HIS A 162 10.93 -14.99 13.23
C HIS A 162 11.13 -13.67 12.50
N VAL A 163 11.73 -12.71 13.18
CA VAL A 163 12.08 -11.39 12.67
C VAL A 163 13.55 -11.38 12.30
N TYR A 164 13.84 -11.00 11.06
CA TYR A 164 15.18 -10.85 10.53
C TYR A 164 15.44 -9.36 10.34
N SER A 165 16.33 -8.81 11.14
CA SER A 165 16.70 -7.41 11.18
C SER A 165 18.00 -7.20 10.40
N PHE A 166 18.03 -6.16 9.57
CA PHE A 166 19.11 -5.92 8.62
C PHE A 166 19.57 -4.47 8.70
N ASP A 167 20.86 -4.25 8.93
CA ASP A 167 21.43 -2.89 8.83
C ASP A 167 22.95 -2.96 8.58
N PRO A 168 23.44 -2.52 7.41
CA PRO A 168 24.87 -2.57 7.11
C PRO A 168 25.68 -1.47 7.84
N SER A 169 25.01 -0.43 8.34
CA SER A 169 25.62 0.74 8.96
C SER A 169 25.97 0.53 10.44
N MET A 170 25.40 -0.48 11.10
CA MET A 170 25.60 -0.76 12.52
C MET A 170 27.05 -1.20 12.81
N THR A 171 27.87 -0.28 13.30
CA THR A 171 29.31 -0.49 13.48
C THR A 171 29.69 -1.20 14.79
N LYS A 172 28.87 -1.09 15.83
CA LYS A 172 29.19 -1.59 17.18
C LYS A 172 28.84 -3.07 17.39
N GLU A 173 28.09 -3.65 16.45
CA GLU A 173 27.59 -5.01 16.56
C GLU A 173 28.37 -5.99 15.68
N LYS A 174 28.26 -7.28 16.03
CA LYS A 174 28.75 -8.38 15.20
C LYS A 174 28.04 -8.39 13.85
N ASP A 175 28.71 -8.91 12.83
CA ASP A 175 28.13 -9.07 11.49
C ASP A 175 26.83 -9.91 11.49
N GLN A 176 26.67 -10.81 12.47
CA GLN A 176 25.45 -11.57 12.70
C GLN A 176 25.35 -11.93 14.18
N PHE A 177 24.15 -11.84 14.75
CA PHE A 177 23.85 -12.35 16.09
C PHE A 177 22.34 -12.57 16.29
N ASP A 178 22.00 -13.44 17.23
CA ASP A 178 20.63 -13.60 17.69
C ASP A 178 20.41 -12.70 18.91
N ARG A 179 19.45 -11.78 18.79
CA ARG A 179 19.02 -10.93 19.91
C ARG A 179 18.08 -11.69 20.85
N SER A 180 17.25 -12.57 20.28
CA SER A 180 16.41 -13.52 20.98
C SER A 180 16.22 -14.78 20.13
N SER A 181 15.43 -15.76 20.58
CA SER A 181 15.12 -16.95 19.76
C SER A 181 14.38 -16.63 18.46
N ASN A 182 13.71 -15.48 18.41
CA ASN A 182 12.85 -15.07 17.30
C ASN A 182 13.33 -13.78 16.62
N VAL A 183 14.42 -13.17 17.08
CA VAL A 183 14.95 -11.91 16.50
C VAL A 183 16.42 -12.12 16.14
N HIS A 184 16.70 -12.06 14.84
CA HIS A 184 17.97 -12.39 14.23
C HIS A 184 18.52 -11.18 13.48
N PHE A 185 19.74 -10.76 13.80
CA PHE A 185 20.37 -9.61 13.14
C PHE A 185 21.42 -10.02 12.11
N TYR A 186 21.44 -9.30 10.99
CA TYR A 186 22.45 -9.41 9.93
C TYR A 186 22.93 -8.03 9.49
N LYS A 187 24.25 -7.83 9.50
CA LYS A 187 24.91 -6.60 9.06
C LYS A 187 25.04 -6.53 7.54
N ILE A 188 23.90 -6.51 6.87
CA ILE A 188 23.76 -6.41 5.42
C ILE A 188 22.65 -5.43 5.09
N GLY A 189 22.68 -4.82 3.91
CA GLY A 189 21.60 -3.99 3.41
C GLY A 189 20.92 -4.61 2.19
N ILE A 190 19.82 -3.99 1.78
CA ILE A 190 19.06 -4.34 0.57
C ILE A 190 19.31 -3.29 -0.51
N ASP A 191 19.38 -3.73 -1.77
CA ASP A 191 19.41 -2.86 -2.96
C ASP A 191 18.83 -3.65 -4.16
N GLY A 192 18.86 -3.07 -5.36
CA GLY A 192 18.44 -3.74 -6.60
C GLY A 192 19.41 -4.80 -7.12
N LYS A 193 20.58 -4.98 -6.48
CA LYS A 193 21.58 -5.99 -6.83
C LYS A 193 22.50 -6.30 -5.66
N THR A 194 23.24 -7.40 -5.78
CA THR A 194 24.23 -7.82 -4.77
C THR A 194 25.62 -7.28 -5.08
N TYR A 195 26.20 -6.51 -4.15
CA TYR A 195 27.53 -5.90 -4.29
C TYR A 195 28.06 -5.39 -2.94
N VAL A 196 29.31 -4.90 -2.94
CA VAL A 196 29.89 -4.14 -1.83
C VAL A 196 30.05 -2.69 -2.27
N ASN A 197 29.49 -1.75 -1.51
CA ASN A 197 29.58 -0.33 -1.85
C ASN A 197 30.91 0.30 -1.40
N SER A 198 31.12 1.59 -1.68
CA SER A 198 32.34 2.32 -1.28
C SER A 198 32.55 2.40 0.24
N GLN A 199 31.48 2.28 1.03
CA GLN A 199 31.50 2.25 2.49
C GLN A 199 31.77 0.84 3.06
N GLN A 200 32.09 -0.13 2.19
CA GLN A 200 32.28 -1.55 2.54
C GLN A 200 31.01 -2.24 3.07
N TRP A 201 29.84 -1.67 2.81
CA TRP A 201 28.56 -2.31 3.13
C TRP A 201 28.25 -3.40 2.12
N LYS A 202 27.90 -4.58 2.63
CA LYS A 202 27.41 -5.70 1.83
C LYS A 202 25.93 -5.46 1.56
N LEU A 203 25.60 -5.15 0.31
CA LEU A 203 24.24 -4.90 -0.15
C LEU A 203 23.80 -6.08 -1.01
N PHE A 204 22.54 -6.51 -0.86
CA PHE A 204 21.99 -7.68 -1.53
C PHE A 204 20.68 -7.37 -2.23
N ALA A 205 20.44 -8.03 -3.37
CA ALA A 205 19.09 -8.14 -3.90
C ALA A 205 18.19 -8.92 -2.93
N HIS A 206 16.88 -8.62 -2.90
CA HIS A 206 15.95 -9.26 -1.98
C HIS A 206 15.93 -10.79 -2.14
N ARG A 207 15.93 -11.26 -3.39
CA ARG A 207 15.98 -12.69 -3.73
C ARG A 207 17.22 -13.39 -3.16
N ASP A 208 18.36 -12.69 -3.09
CA ASP A 208 19.62 -13.26 -2.61
C ASP A 208 19.59 -13.37 -1.07
N ILE A 209 18.99 -12.40 -0.39
CA ILE A 209 18.73 -12.48 1.06
C ILE A 209 17.82 -13.67 1.38
N ARG A 210 16.70 -13.83 0.65
CA ARG A 210 15.82 -14.99 0.82
C ARG A 210 16.54 -16.31 0.57
N LYS A 211 17.39 -16.38 -0.46
CA LYS A 211 18.18 -17.59 -0.72
C LYS A 211 19.17 -17.88 0.41
N MET A 212 19.88 -16.86 0.88
CA MET A 212 20.83 -16.97 2.00
C MET A 212 20.17 -17.51 3.27
N LEU A 213 18.94 -17.07 3.56
CA LEU A 213 18.18 -17.47 4.74
C LEU A 213 17.33 -18.74 4.53
N GLY A 214 17.31 -19.32 3.33
CA GLY A 214 16.47 -20.50 3.02
C GLY A 214 14.98 -20.18 2.87
N HIS A 215 14.61 -18.91 2.67
CA HIS A 215 13.24 -18.43 2.59
C HIS A 215 12.69 -18.31 1.17
N ALA A 216 13.39 -18.79 0.13
CA ALA A 216 13.03 -18.59 -1.28
C ALA A 216 11.60 -19.03 -1.65
N ASN A 217 11.04 -20.01 -0.93
CA ASN A 217 9.68 -20.53 -1.15
C ASN A 217 8.68 -20.13 -0.06
N SER A 218 9.07 -19.27 0.89
CA SER A 218 8.26 -18.87 2.04
C SER A 218 7.62 -17.50 1.84
N THR A 219 6.31 -17.35 2.03
CA THR A 219 5.67 -16.03 2.04
C THR A 219 6.25 -15.16 3.18
N ILE A 220 6.62 -13.92 2.88
CA ILE A 220 7.03 -12.94 3.89
C ILE A 220 5.77 -12.24 4.43
N ALA A 221 5.57 -12.29 5.74
CA ALA A 221 4.37 -11.73 6.37
C ALA A 221 4.42 -10.21 6.38
N VAL A 222 5.56 -9.64 6.76
CA VAL A 222 5.78 -8.19 6.79
C VAL A 222 7.21 -7.89 6.33
N ILE A 223 7.36 -6.89 5.48
CA ILE A 223 8.65 -6.23 5.22
C ILE A 223 8.52 -4.80 5.74
N LYS A 224 9.30 -4.43 6.76
CA LYS A 224 9.60 -3.03 7.10
C LYS A 224 10.86 -2.62 6.33
N MET A 225 10.82 -1.48 5.65
CA MET A 225 11.92 -0.97 4.83
C MET A 225 12.11 0.53 5.04
N ASP A 226 13.15 0.89 5.78
CA ASP A 226 13.64 2.25 5.92
C ASP A 226 15.16 2.21 5.66
N VAL A 227 15.56 2.51 4.43
CA VAL A 227 16.92 2.15 3.92
C VAL A 227 17.57 3.28 3.15
N GLU A 228 17.13 4.51 3.39
CA GLU A 228 17.80 5.73 2.92
C GLU A 228 18.12 5.74 1.41
N SER A 229 17.07 5.66 0.58
CA SER A 229 17.09 5.65 -0.89
C SER A 229 17.37 4.32 -1.57
N SER A 230 17.84 3.28 -0.88
CA SER A 230 18.01 1.96 -1.50
C SER A 230 16.67 1.29 -1.87
N GLU A 231 15.53 1.78 -1.36
CA GLU A 231 14.20 1.34 -1.75
C GLU A 231 13.95 1.51 -3.27
N TRP A 232 14.55 2.54 -3.88
CA TRP A 232 14.36 2.84 -5.29
C TRP A 232 15.08 1.85 -6.22
N GLY A 233 16.10 1.15 -5.72
CA GLY A 233 16.74 0.02 -6.40
C GLY A 233 16.06 -1.31 -6.06
N ALA A 234 15.69 -1.51 -4.79
CA ALA A 234 15.12 -2.76 -4.31
C ALA A 234 13.72 -3.05 -4.87
N ILE A 235 12.81 -2.07 -4.89
CA ILE A 235 11.42 -2.28 -5.30
C ILE A 235 11.28 -2.76 -6.76
N PRO A 236 11.96 -2.16 -7.76
CA PRO A 236 11.96 -2.69 -9.12
C PRO A 236 12.46 -4.13 -9.20
N GLU A 237 13.57 -4.46 -8.51
CA GLU A 237 14.10 -5.83 -8.49
C GLU A 237 13.10 -6.80 -7.87
N MET A 238 12.47 -6.43 -6.75
CA MET A 238 11.47 -7.25 -6.07
C MET A 238 10.21 -7.45 -6.93
N PHE A 239 9.85 -6.47 -7.76
CA PHE A 239 8.74 -6.61 -8.69
C PHE A 239 9.10 -7.59 -9.81
N GLU A 240 10.24 -7.40 -10.46
CA GLU A 240 10.71 -8.23 -11.58
C GLU A 240 10.94 -9.69 -11.18
N SER A 241 11.44 -9.92 -9.97
CA SER A 241 11.67 -11.27 -9.43
C SER A 241 10.41 -11.93 -8.84
N GLY A 242 9.28 -11.22 -8.77
CA GLY A 242 8.03 -11.73 -8.17
C GLY A 242 8.03 -11.76 -6.64
N GLU A 243 9.02 -11.14 -6.00
CA GLU A 243 9.17 -11.07 -4.55
C GLU A 243 8.09 -10.20 -3.88
N LEU A 244 7.67 -9.11 -4.54
CA LEU A 244 6.52 -8.31 -4.06
C LEU A 244 5.24 -9.16 -4.01
N ALA A 245 5.03 -10.06 -4.98
CA ALA A 245 3.90 -10.98 -5.02
C ALA A 245 3.92 -12.02 -3.88
N ASN A 246 5.08 -12.24 -3.26
CA ASN A 246 5.28 -13.14 -2.12
C ASN A 246 5.31 -12.42 -0.76
N THR A 247 4.95 -11.14 -0.71
CA THR A 247 4.92 -10.30 0.51
C THR A 247 3.48 -9.90 0.86
N ARG A 248 3.03 -10.15 2.10
CA ARG A 248 1.65 -9.82 2.53
C ARG A 248 1.48 -8.35 2.93
N GLN A 249 2.43 -7.80 3.67
CA GLN A 249 2.45 -6.40 4.06
C GLN A 249 3.83 -5.80 3.79
N LEU A 250 3.86 -4.60 3.23
CA LEU A 250 5.09 -3.84 2.95
C LEU A 250 4.93 -2.47 3.61
N LEU A 251 5.78 -2.18 4.59
CA LEU A 251 5.84 -0.92 5.31
C LEU A 251 7.14 -0.25 4.89
N MET A 252 7.05 0.90 4.24
CA MET A 252 8.23 1.49 3.61
C MET A 252 8.25 2.99 3.77
N GLU A 253 9.42 3.53 4.15
CA GLU A 253 9.66 4.96 4.10
C GLU A 253 10.11 5.38 2.70
N PHE A 254 9.53 6.47 2.19
CA PHE A 254 9.97 7.11 0.97
C PHE A 254 10.54 8.48 1.22
N HIS A 255 11.68 8.75 0.58
CA HIS A 255 12.29 10.07 0.54
C HIS A 255 12.03 10.77 -0.80
N ILE A 256 11.36 11.93 -0.77
CA ILE A 256 11.01 12.76 -1.94
C ILE A 256 11.73 14.11 -1.82
N VAL A 257 13.01 14.14 -2.20
CA VAL A 257 13.89 15.30 -1.96
C VAL A 257 14.07 16.21 -3.18
N SER A 258 13.50 15.85 -4.32
CA SER A 258 13.62 16.61 -5.58
C SER A 258 12.32 16.59 -6.37
N SER A 259 12.10 17.65 -7.14
CA SER A 259 10.94 17.83 -8.01
C SER A 259 11.26 17.65 -9.51
N SER A 260 12.49 17.23 -9.85
CA SER A 260 12.85 17.02 -11.26
C SER A 260 12.14 15.78 -11.82
N ARG A 261 11.81 15.80 -13.11
CA ARG A 261 11.19 14.66 -13.79
C ARG A 261 12.03 13.39 -13.66
N ASP A 262 13.33 13.50 -13.90
CA ASP A 262 14.26 12.37 -13.87
C ASP A 262 14.38 11.75 -12.48
N TYR A 263 14.08 12.54 -11.44
CA TYR A 263 13.99 12.04 -10.06
C TYR A 263 12.63 11.41 -9.76
N LEU A 264 11.53 12.06 -10.16
CA LEU A 264 10.16 11.67 -9.80
C LEU A 264 9.65 10.47 -10.58
N LEU A 265 9.93 10.41 -11.88
CA LEU A 265 9.42 9.37 -12.78
C LEU A 265 9.82 7.96 -12.35
N PRO A 266 11.10 7.63 -12.07
CA PRO A 266 11.48 6.29 -11.61
C PRO A 266 10.85 5.93 -10.26
N ARG A 267 10.66 6.91 -9.36
CA ARG A 267 10.04 6.71 -8.05
C ARG A 267 8.57 6.36 -8.15
N LEU A 268 7.83 7.11 -8.97
CA LEU A 268 6.44 6.78 -9.28
C LEU A 268 6.32 5.43 -10.01
N LYS A 269 7.27 5.06 -10.87
CA LYS A 269 7.32 3.72 -11.47
C LYS A 269 7.54 2.62 -10.43
N ALA A 270 8.39 2.84 -9.42
CA ALA A 270 8.55 1.91 -8.30
C ALA A 270 7.26 1.77 -7.48
N ILE A 271 6.60 2.87 -7.13
CA ILE A 271 5.29 2.84 -6.44
C ILE A 271 4.24 2.13 -7.30
N GLN A 272 4.22 2.40 -8.61
CA GLN A 272 3.34 1.71 -9.56
C GLN A 272 3.60 0.20 -9.60
N ALA A 273 4.85 -0.24 -9.50
CA ALA A 273 5.22 -1.66 -9.45
C ALA A 273 4.66 -2.36 -8.20
N ILE A 274 4.70 -1.69 -7.04
CA ILE A 274 4.05 -2.17 -5.80
C ILE A 274 2.57 -2.42 -6.05
N GLU A 275 1.87 -1.48 -6.69
CA GLU A 275 0.45 -1.65 -6.97
C GLU A 275 0.14 -2.73 -7.99
N LYS A 276 0.95 -2.83 -9.05
CA LYS A 276 0.83 -3.87 -10.06
C LYS A 276 1.04 -5.26 -9.45
N SER A 277 1.79 -5.37 -8.35
CA SER A 277 1.90 -6.62 -7.58
C SER A 277 0.64 -6.96 -6.75
N GLY A 278 -0.34 -6.05 -6.66
CA GLY A 278 -1.57 -6.24 -5.88
C GLY A 278 -1.51 -5.70 -4.44
N LEU A 279 -0.41 -5.08 -4.03
CA LEU A 279 -0.33 -4.36 -2.75
C LEU A 279 -1.10 -3.03 -2.84
N ARG A 280 -1.78 -2.64 -1.76
CA ARG A 280 -2.59 -1.41 -1.67
C ARG A 280 -2.32 -0.66 -0.37
N ILE A 281 -2.31 0.67 -0.43
CA ILE A 281 -2.05 1.53 0.73
C ILE A 281 -3.22 1.42 1.73
N PHE A 282 -2.92 1.12 2.98
CA PHE A 282 -3.92 1.13 4.07
C PHE A 282 -3.67 2.23 5.10
N TYR A 283 -2.44 2.74 5.17
CA TYR A 283 -2.07 3.79 6.09
C TYR A 283 -0.82 4.52 5.61
N THR A 284 -0.78 5.83 5.87
CA THR A 284 0.39 6.67 5.63
C THR A 284 0.63 7.54 6.85
N HIS A 285 1.82 7.41 7.43
CA HIS A 285 2.31 8.32 8.46
C HIS A 285 3.22 9.37 7.81
N LYS A 286 3.10 10.62 8.28
CA LYS A 286 3.84 11.76 7.75
C LYS A 286 4.86 12.18 8.80
N ASN A 287 6.13 12.02 8.50
CA ASN A 287 7.16 12.48 9.41
C ASN A 287 7.20 14.02 9.39
N HIS A 288 6.83 14.63 10.51
CA HIS A 288 6.76 16.08 10.66
C HIS A 288 8.14 16.75 10.68
N ALA A 289 9.21 16.02 11.00
CA ALA A 289 10.57 16.53 10.96
C ALA A 289 11.02 16.88 9.52
N CYS A 290 10.41 16.22 8.53
CA CYS A 290 10.67 16.42 7.10
C CYS A 290 9.69 17.41 6.43
N GLY A 291 9.21 18.43 7.15
CA GLY A 291 8.28 19.42 6.60
C GLY A 291 8.83 20.19 5.41
N THR A 292 8.05 20.34 4.34
CA THR A 292 8.47 21.04 3.11
C THR A 292 7.30 21.73 2.39
N THR A 293 7.62 22.74 1.58
CA THR A 293 6.66 23.40 0.69
C THR A 293 6.80 22.81 -0.72
N VAL A 294 5.67 22.40 -1.30
CA VAL A 294 5.64 21.78 -2.63
C VAL A 294 4.87 22.67 -3.60
N ALA A 295 5.47 22.99 -4.74
CA ALA A 295 4.84 23.80 -5.76
C ALA A 295 3.50 23.18 -6.22
N GLY A 296 2.43 23.97 -6.18
CA GLY A 296 1.07 23.53 -6.53
C GLY A 296 0.26 22.95 -5.36
N PHE A 297 0.87 22.73 -4.18
CA PHE A 297 0.12 22.44 -2.96
C PHE A 297 -0.04 23.71 -2.12
N PRO A 298 -1.27 24.04 -1.68
CA PRO A 298 -1.50 25.21 -0.83
C PRO A 298 -1.20 24.96 0.66
N LEU A 299 -0.73 23.75 1.02
CA LEU A 299 -0.48 23.30 2.38
C LEU A 299 0.92 22.69 2.46
N MET A 300 1.54 22.75 3.65
CA MET A 300 2.79 22.04 3.90
C MET A 300 2.64 20.54 3.65
N ARG A 301 3.70 19.96 3.11
CA ARG A 301 3.84 18.53 2.88
C ARG A 301 5.03 18.01 3.67
N THR A 302 5.23 16.70 3.64
CA THR A 302 6.48 16.09 4.08
C THR A 302 7.25 15.59 2.87
N MET A 303 8.57 15.48 2.99
CA MET A 303 9.43 14.76 2.06
C MET A 303 9.72 13.32 2.52
N CYS A 304 9.27 12.93 3.72
CA CYS A 304 9.46 11.59 4.29
C CYS A 304 8.09 10.99 4.63
N TYR A 305 7.69 9.95 3.89
CA TYR A 305 6.40 9.28 4.08
C TYR A 305 6.63 7.82 4.47
N GLU A 306 6.10 7.41 5.62
CA GLU A 306 6.00 6.00 5.99
C GLU A 306 4.69 5.44 5.44
N VAL A 307 4.76 4.73 4.32
CA VAL A 307 3.60 4.22 3.61
C VAL A 307 3.47 2.72 3.83
N HIS A 308 2.27 2.32 4.24
CA HIS A 308 1.97 0.96 4.65
C HIS A 308 1.01 0.33 3.65
N TYR A 309 1.46 -0.75 3.03
CA TYR A 309 0.76 -1.51 2.01
C TYR A 309 0.34 -2.88 2.53
N LEU A 310 -0.81 -3.37 2.07
CA LEU A 310 -1.28 -4.73 2.34
C LEU A 310 -1.84 -5.41 1.09
N ARG A 311 -1.79 -6.74 1.05
CA ARG A 311 -2.45 -7.60 0.05
C ARG A 311 -3.49 -8.48 0.76
N ARG A 312 -4.73 -8.43 0.27
CA ARG A 312 -5.81 -9.38 0.63
C ARG A 312 -5.99 -10.42 -0.46
#